data_AF-A0A8J2KK57-F1
#
_entry.id   AF-A0A8J2KK57-F1
#
_cell.length_a   1.000
_cell.length_b   1.000
_cell.length_c   1.000
_cell.angle_alpha   90.00
_cell.angle_beta   90.00
_cell.angle_gamma   90.00
#
_symmetry.space_group_name_H-M   'P 1'
#
loop_
_entity.id
_entity.type
_entity.pdbx_description
1 polymer ?
#
loop_
_entity_poly.entity_id
_entity_poly.type
_entity_poly.pdbx_seq_one_letter_code
_entity_poly.pdbx_strand_id
1 'polypeptide(L)'
;VRATKLEDLINKQQIRDDRVNSAKVAIVFDNWDKTPGKCPIGYEYRDEIVVSRTIELRKGQKEIVSKYHLNGTTSQKNVIVDLFESVRLDVNNPNFMIMQGKITKVVSMKPKELLQMIEETVGATLYQHKRDKCMHVLEQYSRQRNILDSTINDTILPAYELQKVAARDVEEYNKLDSTVVEVESKYAVANYLSKRKRFLLVESELEKMKQADEADSLTIAMQKDG
;
A
#
# COMPACT_ATOMS: atom_id res chain seq x y z
N VAL A 1 -33.31 -30.45 21.90
CA VAL A 1 -33.25 -29.01 22.28
C VAL A 1 -31.91 -28.46 21.80
N ARG A 2 -31.90 -27.43 20.95
CA ARG A 2 -30.65 -26.74 20.57
C ARG A 2 -30.32 -25.73 21.67
N ALA A 3 -29.07 -25.67 22.11
CA ALA A 3 -28.60 -24.64 23.02
C ALA A 3 -28.73 -23.26 22.35
N THR A 4 -29.37 -22.30 23.03
CA THR A 4 -29.50 -20.92 22.55
C THR A 4 -28.24 -20.11 22.85
N LYS A 5 -27.49 -20.48 23.90
CA LYS A 5 -26.24 -19.84 24.27
C LYS A 5 -25.10 -20.86 24.34
N LEU A 6 -23.87 -20.40 24.06
CA LEU A 6 -22.68 -21.26 24.11
C LEU A 6 -22.36 -21.76 25.52
N GLU A 7 -22.78 -21.03 26.57
CA GLU A 7 -22.62 -21.44 27.97
C GLU A 7 -23.39 -22.72 28.31
N ASP A 8 -24.52 -22.94 27.64
CA ASP A 8 -25.36 -24.11 27.86
C ASP A 8 -24.74 -25.41 27.30
N LEU A 9 -23.64 -25.30 26.56
CA LEU A 9 -22.89 -26.44 26.02
C LEU A 9 -21.89 -27.01 27.03
N ILE A 10 -21.64 -26.32 28.16
CA ILE A 10 -20.80 -26.81 29.25
C ILE A 10 -21.72 -27.43 30.31
N ASN A 11 -21.28 -28.50 30.97
CA ASN A 11 -22.06 -29.20 31.97
C ASN A 11 -22.44 -28.29 33.15
N LYS A 12 -23.71 -27.88 33.20
CA LYS A 12 -24.25 -26.92 34.19
C LYS A 12 -24.07 -27.36 35.64
N GLN A 13 -24.09 -28.66 35.93
CA GLN A 13 -23.90 -29.16 37.29
C GLN A 13 -22.44 -28.96 37.75
N GLN A 14 -21.48 -29.21 36.85
CA GLN A 14 -20.06 -29.08 37.17
C GLN A 14 -19.56 -27.64 37.19
N ILE A 15 -20.22 -26.72 36.46
CA ILE A 15 -19.97 -25.27 36.55
C ILE A 15 -20.42 -24.72 37.91
N ARG A 16 -21.57 -25.15 38.43
CA ARG A 16 -22.08 -24.70 39.75
C ARG A 16 -21.16 -25.08 40.90
N ASP A 17 -20.49 -26.24 40.77
CA ASP A 17 -19.51 -26.71 41.74
C ASP A 17 -18.09 -26.15 41.49
N ASP A 18 -17.92 -25.25 40.51
CA ASP A 18 -16.63 -24.69 40.03
C ASP A 18 -15.57 -25.76 39.67
N ARG A 19 -16.02 -26.97 39.33
CA ARG A 19 -15.16 -28.12 39.00
C ARG A 19 -14.72 -28.12 37.54
N VAL A 20 -15.54 -27.59 36.65
CA VAL A 20 -15.29 -27.59 35.19
C VAL A 20 -15.72 -26.27 34.57
N ASN A 21 -14.78 -25.63 33.87
CA ASN A 21 -15.00 -24.34 33.18
C ASN A 21 -14.80 -24.43 31.66
N SER A 22 -14.67 -25.64 31.10
CA SER A 22 -14.52 -25.82 29.67
C SER A 22 -15.15 -27.11 29.17
N ALA A 23 -15.58 -27.12 27.91
CA ALA A 23 -16.00 -28.31 27.19
C ALA A 23 -15.21 -28.42 25.89
N LYS A 24 -14.66 -29.60 25.62
CA LYS A 24 -13.93 -29.91 24.38
C LYS A 24 -14.61 -31.07 23.68
N VAL A 25 -14.90 -30.89 22.40
CA VAL A 25 -15.36 -31.97 21.51
C VAL A 25 -14.31 -32.15 20.43
N ALA A 26 -13.91 -33.39 20.18
CA ALA A 26 -13.00 -33.76 19.11
C ALA A 26 -13.66 -34.81 18.21
N ILE A 27 -13.52 -34.63 16.91
CA ILE A 27 -13.92 -35.60 15.89
C ILE A 27 -12.64 -36.07 15.22
N VAL A 28 -12.49 -37.39 15.12
CA VAL A 28 -11.39 -38.03 14.40
C VAL A 28 -11.93 -38.50 13.06
N PHE A 29 -11.32 -38.03 11.98
CA PHE A 29 -11.62 -38.42 10.62
C PHE A 29 -10.54 -39.37 10.13
N ASP A 30 -10.98 -40.48 9.57
CA ASP A 30 -10.13 -41.35 8.76
C ASP A 30 -9.81 -40.64 7.43
N ASN A 31 -8.52 -40.54 7.11
CA ASN A 31 -7.99 -39.92 5.91
C ASN A 31 -7.20 -40.93 5.06
N TRP A 32 -7.55 -42.21 5.07
CA TRP A 32 -6.86 -43.25 4.27
C TRP A 32 -6.94 -43.03 2.76
N ASP A 33 -8.07 -42.52 2.25
CA ASP A 33 -8.30 -42.29 0.83
C ASP A 33 -7.66 -40.96 0.37
N LYS A 34 -6.45 -41.05 -0.20
CA LYS A 34 -5.66 -39.90 -0.67
C LYS A 34 -6.10 -39.37 -2.04
N THR A 35 -7.24 -39.81 -2.57
CA THR A 35 -7.70 -39.30 -3.87
C THR A 35 -8.02 -37.80 -3.82
N PRO A 36 -7.67 -37.02 -4.86
CA PRO A 36 -7.96 -35.59 -4.90
C PRO A 36 -9.45 -35.31 -4.70
N GLY A 37 -9.79 -34.49 -3.72
CA GLY A 37 -11.18 -34.14 -3.38
C GLY A 37 -11.84 -35.02 -2.31
N LYS A 38 -11.17 -36.08 -1.84
CA LYS A 38 -11.54 -36.81 -0.62
C LYS A 38 -10.55 -36.61 0.52
N CYS A 39 -9.29 -36.38 0.20
CA CYS A 39 -8.30 -35.88 1.15
C CYS A 39 -8.26 -34.34 1.10
N PRO A 40 -8.22 -33.66 2.24
CA PRO A 40 -7.96 -32.22 2.28
C PRO A 40 -6.57 -31.87 1.76
N ILE A 41 -6.47 -30.74 1.06
CA ILE A 41 -5.22 -30.27 0.45
C ILE A 41 -4.18 -29.98 1.54
N GLY A 42 -2.97 -30.52 1.40
CA GLY A 42 -1.88 -30.32 2.37
C GLY A 42 -1.97 -31.22 3.60
N TYR A 43 -2.82 -32.25 3.57
CA TYR A 43 -2.94 -33.27 4.62
C TYR A 43 -2.74 -34.69 4.09
N GLU A 44 -2.17 -34.84 2.89
CA GLU A 44 -1.97 -36.14 2.21
C GLU A 44 -1.04 -37.08 3.00
N TYR A 45 -0.13 -36.51 3.79
CA TYR A 45 0.84 -37.23 4.61
C TYR A 45 0.28 -37.75 5.95
N ARG A 46 -0.99 -37.44 6.29
CA ARG A 46 -1.62 -37.89 7.53
C ARG A 46 -2.73 -38.88 7.26
N ASP A 47 -2.75 -39.98 7.97
CA ASP A 47 -3.80 -41.01 7.86
C ASP A 47 -5.03 -40.69 8.72
N GLU A 48 -4.88 -39.78 9.69
CA GLU A 48 -5.98 -39.30 10.52
C GLU A 48 -5.95 -37.78 10.64
N ILE A 49 -7.14 -37.18 10.67
CA ILE A 49 -7.34 -35.75 10.88
C ILE A 49 -8.25 -35.55 12.08
N VAL A 50 -7.77 -34.79 13.06
CA VAL A 50 -8.51 -34.50 14.30
C VAL A 50 -8.95 -33.04 14.29
N VAL A 51 -10.25 -32.81 14.21
CA VAL A 51 -10.85 -31.48 14.36
C VAL A 51 -11.47 -31.39 15.74
N SER A 52 -11.08 -30.39 16.53
CA SER A 52 -11.66 -30.19 17.86
C SER A 52 -12.08 -28.75 18.10
N ARG A 53 -13.15 -28.58 18.86
CA ARG A 53 -13.66 -27.29 19.31
C ARG A 53 -13.71 -27.28 20.83
N THR A 54 -13.12 -26.26 21.41
CA THR A 54 -13.13 -26.02 22.86
C THR A 54 -13.92 -24.76 23.16
N ILE A 55 -14.83 -24.85 24.11
CA ILE A 55 -15.58 -23.72 24.67
C ILE A 55 -15.09 -23.55 26.10
N GLU A 56 -14.55 -22.37 26.42
CA GLU A 56 -13.98 -22.04 27.72
C GLU A 56 -14.70 -20.84 28.33
N LEU A 57 -15.08 -20.96 29.61
CA LEU A 57 -15.54 -19.88 30.46
C LEU A 57 -14.33 -19.32 31.21
N ARG A 58 -13.91 -18.09 30.90
CA ARG A 58 -12.82 -17.44 31.63
C ARG A 58 -13.36 -16.83 32.92
N LYS A 59 -12.82 -17.23 34.07
CA LYS A 59 -13.18 -16.64 35.37
C LYS A 59 -12.89 -15.12 35.34
N GLY A 60 -13.89 -14.30 35.67
CA GLY A 60 -13.77 -12.84 35.76
C GLY A 60 -14.27 -12.06 34.53
N GLN A 61 -14.34 -12.68 33.35
CA GLN A 61 -14.96 -12.08 32.17
C GLN A 61 -16.23 -12.87 31.85
N LYS A 62 -17.40 -12.20 31.69
CA LYS A 62 -18.64 -12.83 31.18
C LYS A 62 -18.52 -13.20 29.68
N GLU A 63 -17.33 -13.54 29.23
CA GLU A 63 -17.01 -13.80 27.84
C GLU A 63 -16.67 -15.28 27.66
N ILE A 64 -17.34 -15.90 26.70
CA ILE A 64 -17.18 -17.30 26.35
C ILE A 64 -16.23 -17.35 25.15
N VAL A 65 -15.11 -18.04 25.32
CA VAL A 65 -14.12 -18.16 24.25
C VAL A 65 -14.32 -19.49 23.54
N SER A 66 -14.56 -19.45 22.22
CA SER A 66 -14.66 -20.63 21.36
C SER A 66 -13.38 -20.76 20.53
N LYS A 67 -12.59 -21.80 20.78
CA LYS A 67 -11.34 -22.09 20.06
C LYS A 67 -11.51 -23.32 19.17
N TYR A 68 -10.97 -23.27 17.96
CA TYR A 68 -10.88 -24.41 17.07
C TYR A 68 -9.44 -24.92 17.06
N HIS A 69 -9.27 -26.23 16.94
CA HIS A 69 -7.96 -26.86 16.81
C HIS A 69 -8.00 -27.91 15.71
N LEU A 70 -6.96 -27.90 14.88
CA LEU A 70 -6.73 -28.87 13.82
C LEU A 70 -5.47 -29.65 14.18
N ASN A 71 -5.59 -30.97 14.36
CA ASN A 71 -4.51 -31.86 14.81
C ASN A 71 -3.81 -31.36 16.09
N GLY A 72 -4.57 -30.76 17.00
CA GLY A 72 -4.07 -30.20 18.25
C GLY A 72 -3.57 -28.75 18.17
N THR A 73 -3.32 -28.21 16.98
CA THR A 73 -2.89 -26.81 16.79
C THR A 73 -4.08 -25.87 16.72
N THR A 74 -4.06 -24.81 17.53
CA THR A 74 -5.09 -23.76 17.49
C THR A 74 -5.18 -23.15 16.10
N SER A 75 -6.39 -23.14 15.55
CA SER A 75 -6.68 -22.68 14.19
C SER A 75 -7.87 -21.73 14.19
N GLN A 76 -7.96 -20.88 13.18
CA GLN A 76 -9.12 -20.02 12.99
C GLN A 76 -10.32 -20.83 12.47
N LYS A 77 -11.54 -20.35 12.73
CA LYS A 77 -12.78 -20.98 12.21
C LYS A 77 -12.72 -21.12 10.68
N ASN A 78 -12.24 -20.11 9.97
CA ASN A 78 -12.19 -20.10 8.51
C ASN A 78 -11.32 -21.24 7.96
N VAL A 79 -10.17 -21.51 8.58
CA VAL A 79 -9.30 -22.63 8.19
C VAL A 79 -10.02 -23.98 8.30
N ILE A 80 -10.83 -24.18 9.35
CA ILE A 80 -11.63 -25.40 9.51
C ILE A 80 -12.74 -25.49 8.46
N VAL A 81 -13.38 -24.36 8.13
CA VAL A 81 -14.39 -24.31 7.07
C VAL A 81 -13.76 -24.62 5.71
N ASP A 82 -12.63 -24.01 5.39
CA ASP A 82 -11.89 -24.22 4.13
C ASP A 82 -11.41 -25.68 4.01
N LEU A 83 -10.99 -26.29 5.13
CA LEU A 83 -10.64 -27.71 5.20
C LEU A 83 -11.84 -28.59 4.77
N PHE A 84 -13.02 -28.35 5.34
CA PHE A 84 -14.22 -29.10 4.98
C PHE A 84 -14.72 -28.80 3.56
N GLU A 85 -14.62 -27.55 3.10
CA GLU A 85 -14.92 -27.20 1.70
C GLU A 85 -14.00 -27.92 0.71
N SER A 86 -12.73 -28.16 1.06
CA SER A 86 -11.78 -28.86 0.17
C SER A 86 -12.17 -30.31 -0.14
N VAL A 87 -12.89 -30.95 0.79
CA VAL A 87 -13.48 -32.30 0.63
C VAL A 87 -14.97 -32.24 0.25
N ARG A 88 -15.44 -31.08 -0.25
CA ARG A 88 -16.83 -30.83 -0.68
C ARG A 88 -17.87 -30.98 0.42
N LEU A 89 -17.46 -30.77 1.67
CA LEU A 89 -18.33 -30.81 2.84
C LEU A 89 -18.66 -29.37 3.27
N ASP A 90 -19.79 -28.83 2.79
CA ASP A 90 -20.22 -27.49 3.23
C ASP A 90 -20.96 -27.56 4.57
N VAL A 91 -20.22 -27.39 5.66
CA VAL A 91 -20.76 -27.37 7.03
C VAL A 91 -21.66 -26.17 7.32
N ASN A 92 -21.63 -25.12 6.50
CA ASN A 92 -22.50 -23.95 6.64
C ASN A 92 -23.83 -24.14 5.91
N ASN A 93 -23.94 -25.15 5.04
CA ASN A 93 -25.16 -25.44 4.32
C ASN A 93 -26.24 -26.01 5.29
N PRO A 94 -27.42 -25.36 5.44
CA PRO A 94 -28.50 -25.84 6.31
C PRO A 94 -29.16 -27.15 5.86
N ASN A 95 -28.88 -27.60 4.64
CA ASN A 95 -29.26 -28.89 4.05
C ASN A 95 -28.19 -29.97 4.23
N PHE A 96 -26.99 -29.65 4.74
CA PHE A 96 -25.93 -30.62 5.04
C PHE A 96 -26.35 -31.67 6.08
N MET A 97 -27.11 -31.27 7.09
CA MET A 97 -27.54 -32.16 8.18
C MET A 97 -29.03 -32.51 8.07
N ILE A 98 -29.33 -33.81 8.07
CA ILE A 98 -30.70 -34.32 8.16
C ILE A 98 -31.10 -34.35 9.64
N MET A 99 -31.94 -33.40 10.03
CA MET A 99 -32.52 -33.35 11.38
C MET A 99 -33.93 -33.92 11.41
N GLN A 100 -34.41 -34.26 12.61
CA GLN A 100 -35.82 -34.60 12.81
C GLN A 100 -36.73 -33.47 12.31
N GLY A 101 -37.81 -33.83 11.60
CA GLY A 101 -38.73 -32.87 11.00
C GLY A 101 -38.25 -32.27 9.67
N LYS A 102 -37.08 -32.68 9.14
CA LYS A 102 -36.60 -32.23 7.83
C LYS A 102 -37.58 -32.56 6.70
N ILE A 103 -38.20 -33.74 6.73
CA ILE A 103 -39.19 -34.15 5.72
C ILE A 103 -40.40 -33.22 5.70
N THR A 104 -40.96 -32.90 6.86
CA THR A 104 -42.09 -31.96 6.99
C THR A 104 -41.70 -30.58 6.49
N LYS A 105 -40.47 -30.12 6.82
CA LYS A 105 -39.96 -28.85 6.33
C LYS A 105 -39.89 -28.82 4.80
N VAL A 106 -39.34 -29.86 4.16
CA VAL A 106 -39.23 -29.97 2.70
C VAL A 106 -40.61 -29.92 2.03
N VAL A 107 -41.59 -30.65 2.58
CA VAL A 107 -42.96 -30.64 2.05
C VAL A 107 -43.61 -29.26 2.19
N SER A 108 -43.25 -28.48 3.22
CA SER A 108 -43.78 -27.12 3.46
C SER A 108 -42.94 -25.99 2.85
N MET A 109 -41.82 -26.29 2.16
CA MET A 109 -40.93 -25.27 1.62
C MET A 109 -41.59 -24.50 0.47
N LYS A 110 -41.28 -23.20 0.37
CA LYS A 110 -41.68 -22.41 -0.79
C LYS A 110 -40.85 -22.83 -2.03
N PRO A 111 -41.37 -22.64 -3.26
CA PRO A 111 -40.65 -23.01 -4.48
C PRO A 111 -39.23 -22.43 -4.57
N LYS A 112 -39.01 -21.20 -4.08
CA LYS A 112 -37.67 -20.58 -4.01
C LYS A 112 -36.70 -21.31 -3.09
N GLU A 113 -37.19 -21.77 -1.93
CA GLU A 113 -36.37 -22.50 -0.95
C GLU A 113 -36.04 -23.91 -1.44
N LEU A 114 -36.98 -24.56 -2.14
CA LEU A 114 -36.76 -25.85 -2.79
C LEU A 114 -35.73 -25.72 -3.93
N LEU A 115 -35.85 -24.68 -4.76
CA LEU A 115 -34.87 -24.40 -5.82
C LEU A 115 -33.47 -24.22 -5.22
N GLN A 116 -33.35 -23.42 -4.17
CA GLN A 116 -32.07 -23.21 -3.49
C GLN A 116 -31.48 -24.53 -2.96
N MET A 117 -32.30 -25.41 -2.36
CA MET A 117 -31.83 -26.74 -1.93
C MET A 117 -31.29 -27.57 -3.10
N ILE A 118 -31.95 -27.53 -4.25
CA ILE A 118 -31.53 -28.26 -5.44
C ILE A 118 -30.22 -27.67 -5.98
N GLU A 119 -30.12 -26.35 -6.10
CA GLU A 119 -28.92 -25.64 -6.55
C GLU A 119 -27.70 -25.95 -5.66
N GLU A 120 -27.92 -26.03 -4.35
CA GLU A 120 -26.91 -26.44 -3.39
C GLU A 120 -26.46 -27.88 -3.57
N THR A 121 -27.41 -28.79 -3.83
CA THR A 121 -27.11 -30.22 -4.06
C THR A 121 -26.32 -30.44 -5.35
N VAL A 122 -26.60 -29.63 -6.38
CA VAL A 122 -25.87 -29.62 -7.65
C VAL A 122 -24.47 -28.99 -7.48
N GLY A 123 -24.22 -28.26 -6.38
CA GLY A 123 -22.96 -27.56 -6.13
C GLY A 123 -22.82 -26.24 -6.87
N ALA A 124 -23.90 -25.72 -7.46
CA ALA A 124 -23.90 -24.45 -8.19
C ALA A 124 -23.74 -23.24 -7.25
N THR A 125 -24.21 -23.35 -6.01
CA THR A 125 -24.15 -22.26 -5.02
C THR A 125 -22.73 -21.92 -4.58
N LEU A 126 -21.85 -22.92 -4.38
CA LEU A 126 -20.44 -22.67 -4.03
C LEU A 126 -19.73 -21.87 -5.13
N TYR A 127 -20.01 -22.21 -6.39
CA TYR A 127 -19.50 -21.47 -7.54
C TYR A 127 -20.01 -20.03 -7.57
N GLN A 128 -21.33 -19.83 -7.39
CA GLN A 128 -21.94 -18.49 -7.34
C GLN A 128 -21.31 -17.65 -6.23
N HIS A 129 -21.15 -18.21 -5.03
CA HIS A 129 -20.55 -17.51 -3.89
C HIS A 129 -19.10 -17.09 -4.15
N LYS A 130 -18.29 -17.98 -4.75
CA LYS A 130 -16.92 -17.65 -5.14
C LYS A 130 -16.89 -16.56 -6.22
N ARG A 131 -17.75 -16.67 -7.23
CA ARG A 131 -17.88 -15.65 -8.29
C ARG A 131 -18.21 -14.29 -7.69
N ASP A 132 -19.20 -14.22 -6.80
CA ASP A 132 -19.66 -12.95 -6.22
C ASP A 132 -18.57 -12.33 -5.31
N LYS A 133 -17.84 -13.15 -4.53
CA LYS A 133 -16.65 -12.69 -3.79
C LYS A 133 -15.57 -12.12 -4.72
N CYS A 134 -15.26 -12.82 -5.81
CA CYS A 134 -14.28 -12.35 -6.79
C CYS A 134 -14.72 -11.06 -7.47
N MET A 135 -16.02 -10.93 -7.80
CA MET A 135 -16.58 -9.70 -8.38
C MET A 135 -16.44 -8.51 -7.43
N HIS A 136 -16.73 -8.68 -6.15
CA HIS A 136 -16.52 -7.62 -5.17
C HIS A 136 -15.06 -7.18 -5.06
N VAL A 137 -14.12 -8.13 -5.06
CA VAL A 137 -12.69 -7.81 -5.06
C VAL A 137 -12.29 -7.06 -6.33
N LEU A 138 -12.79 -7.48 -7.49
CA LEU A 138 -12.54 -6.82 -8.77
C LEU A 138 -13.08 -5.39 -8.80
N GLU A 139 -14.28 -5.16 -8.26
CA GLU A 139 -14.84 -3.82 -8.11
C GLU A 139 -13.97 -2.92 -7.21
N GLN A 140 -13.44 -3.46 -6.11
CA GLN A 140 -12.54 -2.71 -5.23
C GLN A 140 -11.25 -2.31 -5.94
N TYR A 141 -10.62 -3.25 -6.66
CA TYR A 141 -9.41 -2.96 -7.44
C TYR A 141 -9.68 -1.96 -8.58
N SER A 142 -10.83 -2.08 -9.25
CA SER A 142 -11.23 -1.13 -10.28
C SER A 142 -11.38 0.29 -9.72
N ARG A 143 -11.99 0.46 -8.54
CA ARG A 143 -12.06 1.77 -7.86
C ARG A 143 -10.67 2.31 -7.50
N GLN A 144 -9.80 1.48 -6.91
CA GLN A 144 -8.44 1.89 -6.56
C GLN A 144 -7.65 2.32 -7.78
N ARG A 145 -7.78 1.58 -8.89
CA ARG A 145 -7.16 1.93 -10.17
C ARG A 145 -7.64 3.28 -10.68
N ASN A 146 -8.94 3.54 -10.67
CA ASN A 146 -9.49 4.82 -11.13
C ASN A 146 -8.97 6.00 -10.29
N ILE A 147 -8.83 5.83 -8.98
CA ILE A 147 -8.25 6.84 -8.09
C ILE A 147 -6.77 7.09 -8.43
N LEU A 148 -6.01 6.02 -8.68
CA LEU A 148 -4.61 6.12 -9.08
C LEU A 148 -4.47 6.84 -10.43
N ASP A 149 -5.28 6.47 -11.42
CA ASP A 149 -5.27 7.09 -12.75
C ASP A 149 -5.63 8.59 -12.67
N SER A 150 -6.61 8.97 -11.84
CA SER A 150 -6.91 10.39 -11.57
C SER A 150 -5.74 11.09 -10.87
N THR A 151 -5.13 10.48 -9.87
CA THR A 151 -3.97 11.08 -9.17
C THR A 151 -2.80 11.34 -10.11
N ILE A 152 -2.51 10.39 -11.00
CA ILE A 152 -1.45 10.53 -12.01
C ILE A 152 -1.77 11.68 -12.95
N ASN A 153 -2.97 11.71 -13.52
CA ASN A 153 -3.34 12.69 -14.54
C ASN A 153 -3.56 14.10 -13.98
N ASP A 154 -4.16 14.21 -12.81
CA ASP A 154 -4.58 15.50 -12.26
C ASP A 154 -3.48 16.17 -11.42
N THR A 155 -2.57 15.39 -10.83
CA THR A 155 -1.55 15.91 -9.91
C THR A 155 -0.14 15.71 -10.42
N ILE A 156 0.22 14.48 -10.81
CA ILE A 156 1.61 14.14 -11.11
C ILE A 156 2.04 14.71 -12.47
N LEU A 157 1.23 14.52 -13.52
CA LEU A 157 1.56 15.00 -14.86
C LEU A 157 1.71 16.55 -14.90
N PRO A 158 0.78 17.36 -14.34
CA PRO A 158 0.94 18.81 -14.35
C PRO A 158 2.16 19.29 -13.55
N ALA A 159 2.43 18.66 -12.40
CA ALA A 159 3.62 18.99 -11.61
C ALA A 159 4.92 18.67 -12.38
N TYR A 160 4.95 17.55 -13.09
CA TYR A 160 6.07 17.17 -13.94
C TYR A 160 6.27 18.15 -15.11
N GLU A 161 5.19 18.55 -15.78
CA GLU A 161 5.24 19.55 -16.85
C GLU A 161 5.75 20.91 -16.35
N LEU A 162 5.26 21.38 -15.20
CA LEU A 162 5.72 22.60 -14.56
C LEU A 162 7.21 22.54 -14.24
N GLN A 163 7.67 21.42 -13.66
CA GLN A 163 9.09 21.22 -13.36
C GLN A 163 9.96 21.24 -14.63
N LYS A 164 9.45 20.67 -15.73
CA LYS A 164 10.14 20.68 -17.02
C LYS A 164 10.26 22.08 -17.61
N VAL A 165 9.24 22.93 -17.45
CA VAL A 165 9.30 24.35 -17.86
C VAL A 165 10.33 25.10 -16.99
N ALA A 166 10.23 24.98 -15.67
CA ALA A 166 11.19 25.63 -14.76
C ALA A 166 12.64 25.24 -15.04
N ALA A 167 12.90 23.97 -15.38
CA ALA A 167 14.24 23.52 -15.77
C ALA A 167 14.75 24.21 -17.05
N ARG A 168 13.88 24.45 -18.05
CA ARG A 168 14.25 25.20 -19.26
C ARG A 168 14.54 26.66 -18.94
N ASP A 169 13.72 27.29 -18.11
CA ASP A 169 13.91 28.71 -17.74
C ASP A 169 15.25 28.91 -17.02
N VAL A 170 15.64 27.97 -16.15
CA VAL A 170 16.95 27.98 -15.49
C VAL A 170 18.09 27.80 -16.51
N GLU A 171 17.91 26.94 -17.51
CA GLU A 171 18.90 26.76 -18.57
C GLU A 171 19.08 28.03 -19.41
N GLU A 172 17.98 28.71 -19.76
CA GLU A 172 18.02 30.00 -20.47
C GLU A 172 18.66 31.09 -19.63
N TYR A 173 18.31 31.18 -18.34
CA TYR A 173 18.92 32.12 -17.40
C TYR A 173 20.44 31.93 -17.32
N ASN A 174 20.92 30.70 -17.19
CA ASN A 174 22.36 30.40 -17.13
C ASN A 174 23.09 30.81 -18.42
N LYS A 175 22.47 30.65 -19.59
CA LYS A 175 23.02 31.12 -20.87
C LYS A 175 23.12 32.64 -20.88
N LEU A 176 22.06 33.34 -20.47
CA LEU A 176 22.03 34.79 -20.42
C LEU A 176 23.07 35.33 -19.44
N ASP A 177 23.17 34.75 -18.23
CA ASP A 177 24.15 35.13 -17.21
C ASP A 177 25.59 35.02 -17.74
N SER A 178 25.91 33.92 -18.45
CA SER A 178 27.21 33.78 -19.11
C SER A 178 27.47 34.89 -20.13
N THR A 179 26.47 35.33 -20.89
CA THR A 179 26.64 36.44 -21.85
C THR A 179 26.80 37.78 -21.15
N VAL A 180 26.11 38.00 -20.03
CA VAL A 180 26.23 39.22 -19.22
C VAL A 180 27.66 39.33 -18.69
N VAL A 181 28.18 38.27 -18.07
CA VAL A 181 29.57 38.22 -17.58
C VAL A 181 30.56 38.51 -18.72
N GLU A 182 30.34 37.95 -19.90
CA GLU A 182 31.19 38.20 -21.07
C GLU A 182 31.17 39.67 -21.49
N VAL A 183 29.99 40.28 -21.59
CA VAL A 183 29.82 41.70 -21.96
C VAL A 183 30.42 42.63 -20.90
N GLU A 184 30.18 42.35 -19.62
CA GLU A 184 30.76 43.12 -18.52
C GLU A 184 32.28 43.08 -18.53
N SER A 185 32.88 41.91 -18.79
CA SER A 185 34.34 41.78 -18.91
C SER A 185 34.89 42.62 -20.08
N LYS A 186 34.22 42.58 -21.24
CA LYS A 186 34.59 43.40 -22.41
C LYS A 186 34.46 44.88 -22.12
N TYR A 187 33.38 45.29 -21.46
CA TYR A 187 33.16 46.68 -21.06
C TYR A 187 34.24 47.16 -20.09
N ALA A 188 34.59 46.36 -19.08
CA ALA A 188 35.65 46.68 -18.12
C ALA A 188 37.01 46.89 -18.82
N VAL A 189 37.37 46.01 -19.76
CA VAL A 189 38.60 46.14 -20.57
C VAL A 189 38.56 47.40 -21.43
N ALA A 190 37.46 47.66 -22.14
CA ALA A 190 37.32 48.85 -22.98
C ALA A 190 37.42 50.15 -22.16
N ASN A 191 36.84 50.17 -20.98
CA ASN A 191 36.88 51.31 -20.07
C ASN A 191 38.30 51.52 -19.51
N TYR A 192 39.01 50.45 -19.14
CA TYR A 192 40.42 50.50 -18.76
C TYR A 192 41.31 51.06 -19.88
N LEU A 193 41.18 50.55 -21.11
CA LEU A 193 41.96 51.02 -22.26
C LEU A 193 41.70 52.50 -22.58
N SER A 194 40.45 52.94 -22.47
CA SER A 194 40.06 54.34 -22.68
C SER A 194 40.69 55.26 -21.62
N LYS A 195 40.67 54.85 -20.34
CA LYS A 195 41.34 55.59 -19.26
C LYS A 195 42.87 55.60 -19.45
N ARG A 196 43.47 54.47 -19.84
CA ARG A 196 44.92 54.34 -20.14
C ARG A 196 45.34 55.29 -21.27
N LYS A 197 44.56 55.37 -22.36
CA LYS A 197 44.81 56.32 -23.46
C LYS A 197 44.76 57.76 -22.99
N ARG A 198 43.76 58.14 -22.19
CA ARG A 198 43.67 59.50 -21.62
C ARG A 198 44.85 59.79 -20.69
N PHE A 199 45.27 58.83 -19.87
CA PHE A 199 46.43 58.98 -18.99
C PHE A 199 47.71 59.25 -19.80
N LEU A 200 47.99 58.45 -20.83
CA LEU A 200 49.15 58.62 -21.71
C LEU A 200 49.14 59.98 -22.43
N LEU A 201 47.97 60.47 -22.84
CA LEU A 201 47.85 61.78 -23.48
C LEU A 201 48.27 62.90 -22.51
N VAL A 202 47.72 62.89 -21.30
CA VAL A 202 48.03 63.84 -20.22
C VAL A 202 49.50 63.74 -19.80
N GLU A 203 50.06 62.54 -19.75
CA GLU A 203 51.48 62.30 -19.46
C GLU A 203 52.38 62.95 -20.51
N SER A 204 52.05 62.81 -21.81
CA SER A 204 52.79 63.47 -22.89
C SER A 204 52.67 65.00 -22.85
N GLU A 205 51.51 65.53 -22.44
CA GLU A 205 51.31 66.97 -22.27
C GLU A 205 52.11 67.50 -21.08
N LEU A 206 52.18 66.74 -19.99
CA LEU A 206 52.98 67.08 -18.81
C LEU A 206 54.48 67.08 -19.14
N GLU A 207 54.98 66.11 -19.92
CA GLU A 207 56.37 66.09 -20.38
C GLU A 207 56.71 67.30 -21.25
N LYS A 208 55.81 67.70 -22.14
CA LYS A 208 55.98 68.93 -22.94
C LYS A 208 56.01 70.19 -22.07
N MET A 209 55.15 70.28 -21.05
CA MET A 209 55.17 71.39 -20.11
C MET A 209 56.46 71.44 -19.28
N LYS A 210 56.97 70.29 -18.82
CA LYS A 210 58.26 70.23 -18.12
C LYS A 210 59.44 70.66 -19.00
N GLN A 211 59.46 70.24 -20.26
CA GLN A 211 60.49 70.67 -21.21
C GLN A 211 60.40 72.17 -21.55
N ALA A 212 59.18 72.73 -21.60
CA ALA A 212 58.97 74.16 -21.76
C ALA A 212 59.43 74.94 -20.52
N ASP A 213 59.10 74.47 -19.31
CA ASP A 213 59.57 75.07 -18.05
C ASP A 213 61.10 74.99 -17.92
N GLU A 214 61.73 73.90 -18.34
CA GLU A 214 63.19 73.76 -18.39
C GLU A 214 63.82 74.73 -19.42
N ALA A 215 63.22 74.89 -20.60
CA ALA A 215 63.66 75.85 -21.62
C ALA A 215 63.50 77.30 -21.16
N ASP A 216 62.40 77.63 -20.50
CA ASP A 216 62.14 78.95 -19.92
C ASP A 216 63.11 79.25 -18.77
N SER A 217 63.45 78.25 -17.94
CA SER A 217 64.47 78.39 -16.90
C SER A 217 65.89 78.67 -17.46
N LEU A 218 66.24 78.05 -18.59
CA LEU A 218 67.51 78.29 -19.32
C LEU A 218 67.53 79.66 -19.99
N THR A 219 66.39 80.12 -20.50
CA THR A 219 66.25 81.44 -21.13
C THR A 219 66.35 82.57 -20.10
N ILE A 220 65.77 82.37 -18.91
CA ILE A 220 65.90 83.30 -17.77
C ILE A 220 67.34 83.32 -17.22
N ALA A 221 68.06 82.19 -17.25
CA ALA A 221 69.48 82.16 -16.90
C ALA A 221 70.34 82.91 -17.94
N MET A 222 70.05 82.75 -19.23
CA MET A 222 70.76 83.46 -20.31
C MET A 222 70.49 84.97 -20.36
N GLN A 223 69.35 85.44 -19.86
CA GLN A 223 69.05 86.88 -19.73
C GLN A 223 69.68 87.55 -18.50
N LYS A 224 70.25 86.78 -17.56
CA LYS A 224 70.94 87.33 -16.38
C LYS A 224 72.45 87.51 -16.54
N ASP A 225 73.04 86.94 -17.60
CA ASP A 225 74.49 86.94 -17.86
C ASP A 225 74.93 87.87 -19.02
N GLY A 226 74.08 88.83 -19.43
CA GLY A 226 74.41 89.89 -20.41
C GLY A 226 74.19 91.28 -19.85
#